data_AF-A0A485AYI1-F1
#
_entry.id   AF-A0A485AYI1-F1
#
_cell.length_a   1.000
_cell.length_b   1.000
_cell.length_c   1.000
_cell.angle_alpha   90.00
_cell.angle_beta   90.00
_cell.angle_gamma   90.00
#
_symmetry.space_group_name_H-M   'P 1'
#
loop_
_entity.id
_entity.type
_entity.pdbx_description
1 polymer ?
#
loop_
_entity_poly.entity_id
_entity_poly.type
_entity_poly.pdbx_seq_one_letter_code
_entity_poly.pdbx_strand_id
1 'polypeptide(L)'
;MAAGLLTPGLIDCHNPSGLRRQPAQEWEQRLNGVSYQTISANGGGINSTVRATRESSEAQLLALAQQRLDRLLREGVTTLEIKSGYGLDLENERKMLRVARQLAQNNAVELSPTLLAPASPPRRRNIKTARMPILRWCVKPCCDAVGRGAV
;
A
#
# COMPACT_ATOMS: atom_id res chain seq x y z
N MET A 1 12.35 -38.88 -9.67
CA MET A 1 11.76 -37.59 -9.26
C MET A 1 12.72 -36.93 -8.30
N ALA A 2 13.15 -35.69 -8.56
CA ALA A 2 13.97 -34.97 -7.59
C ALA A 2 13.06 -34.52 -6.44
N ALA A 3 13.41 -34.87 -5.20
CA ALA A 3 12.72 -34.37 -4.03
C ALA A 3 13.11 -32.91 -3.82
N GLY A 4 12.16 -31.98 -3.95
CA GLY A 4 12.34 -30.57 -3.65
C GLY A 4 12.13 -30.29 -2.16
N LEU A 5 12.78 -29.23 -1.65
CA LEU A 5 12.46 -28.69 -0.33
C LEU A 5 11.05 -28.07 -0.38
N LEU A 6 10.18 -28.49 0.54
CA LEU A 6 8.87 -27.88 0.76
C LEU A 6 8.95 -26.93 1.95
N THR A 7 8.47 -25.70 1.77
CA THR A 7 8.35 -24.70 2.83
C THR A 7 6.91 -24.18 2.90
N PRO A 8 6.50 -23.57 4.02
CA PRO A 8 5.30 -22.73 4.04
C PRO A 8 5.39 -21.61 2.99
N GLY A 9 4.24 -21.09 2.60
CA GLY A 9 4.18 -19.88 1.77
C GLY A 9 4.76 -18.66 2.48
N LEU A 10 5.38 -17.76 1.74
CA LEU A 10 6.03 -16.58 2.32
C LEU A 10 5.00 -15.52 2.72
N ILE A 11 5.31 -14.79 3.78
CA ILE A 11 4.49 -13.69 4.30
C ILE A 11 5.27 -12.38 4.16
N ASP A 12 4.72 -11.43 3.40
CA ASP A 12 5.22 -10.05 3.36
C ASP A 12 4.30 -9.15 4.19
N CYS A 13 4.75 -8.80 5.40
CA CYS A 13 3.96 -8.10 6.41
C CYS A 13 4.13 -6.58 6.42
N HIS A 14 4.90 -6.00 5.49
CA HIS A 14 5.14 -4.56 5.47
C HIS A 14 5.36 -4.05 4.05
N ASN A 15 4.30 -4.05 3.23
CA ASN A 15 4.37 -3.43 1.92
C ASN A 15 3.76 -2.02 1.96
N PRO A 16 4.57 -0.95 1.85
CA PRO A 16 4.00 0.38 1.65
C PRO A 16 3.20 0.34 0.35
N SER A 17 1.98 0.90 0.35
CA SER A 17 1.05 0.89 -0.79
C SER A 17 1.82 1.00 -2.10
N GLY A 18 1.91 -0.10 -2.84
CA GLY A 18 2.75 -0.24 -4.02
C GLY A 18 2.24 0.54 -5.23
N LEU A 19 1.73 1.75 -5.02
CA LEU A 19 0.84 2.44 -5.93
C LEU A 19 1.56 3.37 -6.90
N ARG A 20 2.88 3.56 -6.77
CA ARG A 20 3.73 4.11 -7.84
C ARG A 20 5.22 3.79 -7.64
N ARG A 21 5.98 3.73 -8.73
CA ARG A 21 7.46 3.75 -8.69
C ARG A 21 7.93 5.18 -8.39
N GLN A 22 8.97 5.32 -7.58
CA GLN A 22 9.65 6.61 -7.46
C GLN A 22 10.17 7.04 -8.84
N PRO A 23 10.08 8.33 -9.22
CA PRO A 23 10.61 8.81 -10.49
C PRO A 23 12.10 8.47 -10.63
N ALA A 24 12.53 7.94 -11.77
CA ALA A 24 13.94 7.65 -12.04
C ALA A 24 14.83 8.89 -11.87
N GLN A 25 14.28 10.07 -12.17
CA GLN A 25 14.94 11.35 -11.98
C GLN A 25 15.26 11.68 -10.51
N GLU A 26 14.41 11.26 -9.56
CA GLU A 26 14.70 11.45 -8.13
C GLU A 26 15.86 10.54 -7.70
N TRP A 27 15.90 9.31 -8.22
CA TRP A 27 17.02 8.39 -8.00
C TRP A 27 18.33 8.96 -8.56
N GLU A 28 18.29 9.49 -9.77
CA GLU A 28 19.44 10.14 -10.41
C GLU A 28 19.93 11.37 -9.63
N GLN A 29 19.02 12.21 -9.12
CA GLN A 29 19.39 13.34 -8.27
C GLN A 29 20.09 12.90 -6.99
N ARG A 30 19.61 11.82 -6.34
CA ARG A 30 20.27 11.25 -5.15
C ARG A 30 21.66 10.70 -5.47
N LEU A 31 21.82 10.03 -6.61
CA LEU A 31 23.12 9.51 -7.05
C LEU A 31 24.12 10.65 -7.31
N ASN A 32 23.63 11.79 -7.80
CA ASN A 32 24.43 13.01 -7.99
C ASN A 32 24.62 13.84 -6.71
N GLY A 33 24.27 13.30 -5.54
CA GLY A 33 24.52 13.93 -4.24
C GLY A 33 23.52 15.02 -3.84
N VAL A 34 22.41 15.19 -4.56
CA VAL A 34 21.36 16.14 -4.17
C VAL A 34 20.69 15.65 -2.88
N SER A 35 20.62 16.54 -1.88
CA SER A 35 20.05 16.19 -0.57
C SER A 35 18.56 15.86 -0.67
N TYR A 36 18.09 14.95 0.19
CA TYR A 36 16.67 14.63 0.31
C TYR A 36 15.80 15.87 0.58
N GLN A 37 16.29 16.80 1.41
CA GLN A 37 15.58 18.03 1.75
C GLN A 37 15.38 18.91 0.51
N THR A 38 16.40 19.03 -0.34
CA THR A 38 16.33 19.77 -1.61
C THR A 38 15.35 19.13 -2.58
N ILE A 39 15.41 17.80 -2.74
CA ILE A 39 14.48 17.04 -3.57
C ILE A 39 13.04 17.24 -3.09
N SER A 40 12.80 17.12 -1.78
CA SER A 40 11.48 17.30 -1.18
C SER A 40 10.97 18.74 -1.32
N ALA A 41 11.85 19.74 -1.19
CA ALA A 41 11.52 21.15 -1.38
C ALA A 41 11.08 21.45 -2.82
N ASN A 42 11.67 20.75 -3.79
CA ASN A 42 11.30 20.82 -5.21
C ASN A 42 10.06 19.97 -5.56
N GLY A 43 9.33 19.47 -4.57
CA GLY A 43 8.10 18.68 -4.76
C GLY A 43 8.33 17.19 -5.05
N GLY A 44 9.57 16.70 -4.92
CA GLY A 44 9.91 15.28 -4.96
C GLY A 44 9.58 14.53 -3.67
N GLY A 45 10.13 13.33 -3.51
CA GLY A 45 9.97 12.51 -2.30
C GLY A 45 8.53 12.04 -2.09
N ILE A 46 8.10 11.94 -0.83
CA ILE A 46 6.77 11.41 -0.48
C ILE A 46 5.62 12.23 -1.08
N ASN A 47 5.80 13.55 -1.18
CA ASN A 47 4.78 14.45 -1.75
C ASN A 47 4.50 14.15 -3.22
N SER A 48 5.51 13.71 -3.97
CA SER A 48 5.35 13.30 -5.37
C SER A 48 4.51 12.02 -5.49
N THR A 49 4.72 11.05 -4.59
CA THR A 49 3.91 9.83 -4.53
C THR A 49 2.48 10.14 -4.12
N VAL A 50 2.27 10.98 -3.10
CA VAL A 50 0.93 11.40 -2.65
C VAL A 50 0.16 12.03 -3.80
N ARG A 51 0.78 12.99 -4.49
CA ARG A 51 0.16 13.68 -5.63
C ARG A 51 -0.25 12.69 -6.72
N ALA A 52 0.67 11.82 -7.12
CA ALA A 52 0.40 10.85 -8.17
C ALA A 52 -0.67 9.81 -7.76
N THR A 53 -0.72 9.39 -6.49
CA THR A 53 -1.78 8.51 -5.99
C THR A 53 -3.14 9.19 -6.03
N ARG A 54 -3.21 10.49 -5.74
CA ARG A 54 -4.44 11.29 -5.84
C ARG A 54 -4.92 11.40 -7.29
N GLU A 55 -4.01 11.72 -8.20
CA GLU A 55 -4.29 11.88 -9.64
C GLU A 55 -4.64 10.56 -10.36
N SER A 56 -4.21 9.42 -9.81
CA SER A 56 -4.50 8.11 -10.41
C SER A 56 -5.94 7.65 -10.16
N SER A 57 -6.55 7.04 -11.17
CA SER A 57 -7.84 6.36 -11.03
C SER A 57 -7.72 5.05 -10.24
N GLU A 58 -8.83 4.57 -9.70
CA GLU A 58 -8.88 3.27 -8.98
C GLU A 58 -8.39 2.11 -9.87
N ALA A 59 -8.77 2.10 -11.15
CA ALA A 59 -8.33 1.10 -12.12
C ALA A 59 -6.83 1.16 -12.41
N GLN A 60 -6.24 2.36 -12.53
CA GLN A 60 -4.80 2.53 -12.71
C GLN A 60 -4.03 2.01 -11.48
N LEU A 61 -4.52 2.34 -10.29
CA LEU A 61 -3.93 1.87 -9.03
C LEU A 61 -4.02 0.34 -8.89
N LEU A 62 -5.14 -0.26 -9.28
CA LEU A 62 -5.32 -1.71 -9.29
C LEU A 62 -4.37 -2.40 -10.27
N ALA A 63 -4.25 -1.90 -11.51
CA ALA A 63 -3.36 -2.47 -12.51
C ALA A 63 -1.89 -2.44 -12.04
N LEU A 64 -1.46 -1.33 -11.43
CA LEU A 64 -0.12 -1.20 -10.85
C LEU A 64 0.11 -2.15 -9.68
N ALA A 65 -0.89 -2.32 -8.82
CA ALA A 65 -0.83 -3.23 -7.69
C ALA A 65 -0.78 -4.70 -8.15
N GLN A 66 -1.57 -5.07 -9.16
CA GLN A 66 -1.58 -6.41 -9.76
C GLN A 66 -0.20 -6.79 -10.31
N GLN A 67 0.42 -5.90 -11.09
CA GLN A 67 1.76 -6.15 -11.65
C GLN A 67 2.81 -6.46 -10.56
N ARG A 68 2.71 -5.83 -9.39
CA ARG A 68 3.60 -6.09 -8.25
C ARG A 68 3.26 -7.39 -7.56
N LEU A 69 1.97 -7.64 -7.34
CA LEU A 69 1.50 -8.88 -6.74
C LEU A 69 1.97 -10.09 -7.56
N ASP A 70 1.82 -10.05 -8.88
CA ASP A 70 2.27 -11.15 -9.77
C ASP A 70 3.74 -11.51 -9.57
N ARG A 71 4.58 -10.52 -9.27
CA ARG A 71 6.00 -10.75 -8.95
C ARG A 71 6.16 -11.42 -7.60
N LEU A 72 5.47 -10.95 -6.56
CA LEU A 72 5.53 -11.54 -5.22
C LEU A 72 5.03 -12.99 -5.22
N LEU A 73 3.95 -13.26 -5.96
CA LEU A 73 3.42 -14.62 -6.12
C LEU A 73 4.45 -15.56 -6.77
N ARG A 74 5.19 -15.09 -7.79
CA ARG A 74 6.30 -15.87 -8.40
C ARG A 74 7.47 -16.11 -7.45
N GLU A 75 7.65 -15.25 -6.46
CA GLU A 75 8.67 -15.40 -5.41
C GLU A 75 8.19 -16.29 -4.24
N GLY A 76 6.94 -16.77 -4.27
CA GLY A 76 6.38 -17.70 -3.28
C GLY A 76 5.58 -17.04 -2.15
N VAL A 77 5.24 -15.75 -2.27
CA VAL A 77 4.39 -15.05 -1.30
C VAL A 77 2.95 -15.53 -1.41
N THR A 78 2.37 -15.88 -0.27
CA THR A 78 0.96 -16.33 -0.16
C THR A 78 0.12 -15.42 0.73
N THR A 79 0.77 -14.62 1.59
CA THR A 79 0.11 -13.66 2.47
C THR A 79 0.82 -12.31 2.39
N LEU A 80 0.07 -11.24 2.16
CA LEU A 80 0.57 -9.89 1.95
C LEU A 80 -0.20 -8.89 2.81
N GLU A 81 0.50 -7.94 3.40
CA GLU A 81 -0.10 -6.76 4.01
C GLU A 81 0.05 -5.55 3.09
N ILE A 82 -1.04 -4.82 2.83
CA ILE A 82 -1.03 -3.60 2.01
C ILE A 82 -1.50 -2.42 2.85
N LYS A 83 -0.63 -1.41 2.98
CA LYS A 83 -0.94 -0.19 3.73
C LYS A 83 -1.49 0.89 2.82
N SER A 84 -2.44 1.69 3.30
CA SER A 84 -2.78 2.98 2.67
C SER A 84 -1.73 4.05 3.04
N GLY A 85 -2.06 5.35 3.08
CA GLY A 85 -1.16 6.40 3.58
C GLY A 85 -0.56 7.35 2.54
N TYR A 86 -0.75 7.09 1.25
CA TYR A 86 -0.42 8.04 0.18
C TYR A 86 -1.62 8.87 -0.28
N GLY A 87 -2.80 8.69 0.31
CA GLY A 87 -3.97 9.51 0.02
C GLY A 87 -3.97 10.81 0.81
N LEU A 88 -3.63 10.76 2.10
CA LEU A 88 -3.61 11.90 3.04
C LEU A 88 -4.92 12.70 3.11
N ASP A 89 -6.02 12.13 2.63
CA ASP A 89 -7.38 12.62 2.71
C ASP A 89 -8.35 11.43 2.66
N LEU A 90 -9.59 11.63 3.13
CA LEU A 90 -10.55 10.55 3.30
C LEU A 90 -10.85 9.81 1.98
N GLU A 91 -11.00 10.56 0.90
CA GLU A 91 -11.42 10.01 -0.39
C GLU A 91 -10.35 9.08 -0.97
N ASN A 92 -9.10 9.55 -0.98
CA ASN A 92 -7.98 8.82 -1.55
C ASN A 92 -7.51 7.68 -0.64
N GLU A 93 -7.56 7.82 0.68
CA GLU A 93 -7.32 6.69 1.60
C GLU A 93 -8.35 5.57 1.37
N ARG A 94 -9.63 5.93 1.22
CA ARG A 94 -10.69 4.97 0.91
C ARG A 94 -10.51 4.32 -0.47
N LYS A 95 -10.10 5.09 -1.47
CA LYS A 95 -9.75 4.59 -2.82
C LYS A 95 -8.67 3.52 -2.75
N MET A 96 -7.58 3.78 -2.03
CA MET A 96 -6.49 2.80 -1.86
C MET A 96 -6.95 1.52 -1.15
N LEU A 97 -7.79 1.64 -0.12
CA LEU A 97 -8.34 0.48 0.59
C LEU A 97 -9.31 -0.35 -0.26
N ARG A 98 -10.08 0.28 -1.16
CA ARG A 98 -10.89 -0.45 -2.14
C ARG A 98 -10.04 -1.22 -3.12
N VAL A 99 -8.97 -0.61 -3.64
CA VAL A 99 -7.99 -1.30 -4.51
C VAL A 99 -7.41 -2.53 -3.81
N ALA A 100 -6.97 -2.41 -2.55
CA ALA A 100 -6.43 -3.55 -1.80
C ALA A 100 -7.45 -4.69 -1.65
N ARG A 101 -8.72 -4.38 -1.42
CA ARG A 101 -9.80 -5.39 -1.35
C ARG A 101 -10.10 -6.03 -2.69
N GLN A 102 -10.17 -5.23 -3.76
CA GLN A 102 -10.40 -5.77 -5.10
C GLN A 102 -9.23 -6.67 -5.54
N LEU A 103 -8.01 -6.30 -5.18
CA LEU A 103 -6.83 -7.13 -5.41
C LEU A 103 -6.94 -8.48 -4.68
N ALA A 104 -7.41 -8.49 -3.43
CA ALA A 104 -7.66 -9.72 -2.67
C ALA A 104 -8.76 -10.60 -3.28
N GLN A 105 -9.80 -9.99 -3.86
CA GLN A 105 -10.89 -10.72 -4.49
C GLN A 105 -10.49 -11.36 -5.82
N ASN A 106 -9.55 -10.74 -6.54
CA ASN A 106 -9.13 -11.17 -7.87
C ASN A 106 -8.01 -12.21 -7.87
N ASN A 107 -7.41 -12.51 -6.71
CA ASN A 107 -6.21 -13.33 -6.62
C ASN A 107 -6.31 -14.33 -5.46
N ALA A 108 -5.70 -15.50 -5.63
CA ALA A 108 -5.57 -16.50 -4.57
C ALA A 108 -4.42 -16.16 -3.60
N VAL A 109 -4.54 -15.02 -2.92
CA VAL A 109 -3.57 -14.51 -1.93
C VAL A 109 -4.33 -14.00 -0.71
N GLU A 110 -3.80 -14.24 0.49
CA GLU A 110 -4.34 -13.61 1.68
C GLU A 110 -3.83 -12.18 1.78
N LEU A 111 -4.75 -11.22 1.88
CA LEU A 111 -4.43 -9.79 1.85
C LEU A 111 -4.99 -9.07 3.08
N SER A 112 -4.09 -8.49 3.87
CA SER A 112 -4.43 -7.69 5.05
C SER A 112 -4.29 -6.19 4.75
N PRO A 113 -5.40 -5.42 4.66
CA PRO A 113 -5.32 -3.99 4.43
C PRO A 113 -5.14 -3.19 5.72
N THR A 114 -4.13 -2.33 5.78
CA THR A 114 -3.82 -1.46 6.94
C THR A 114 -4.04 0.01 6.60
N LEU A 115 -4.84 0.72 7.39
CA LEU A 115 -4.96 2.19 7.28
C LEU A 115 -3.71 2.85 7.88
N LEU A 116 -2.91 3.51 7.03
CA LEU A 116 -1.71 4.25 7.45
C LEU A 116 -1.83 5.75 7.14
N ALA A 117 -2.99 6.34 7.42
CA ALA A 117 -3.14 7.79 7.33
C ALA A 117 -2.34 8.48 8.46
N PRO A 118 -1.38 9.38 8.16
CA PRO A 118 -0.64 10.09 9.19
C PRO A 118 -1.59 10.92 10.04
N ALA A 119 -1.28 11.01 11.33
CA ALA A 119 -2.07 11.74 12.31
C ALA A 119 -2.02 13.28 12.15
N SER A 120 -1.39 13.79 11.08
CA SER A 120 -1.22 15.24 10.89
C SER A 120 -2.16 15.76 9.81
N PRO A 121 -3.18 16.56 10.17
CA PRO A 121 -4.12 17.10 9.20
C PRO A 121 -3.40 18.14 8.32
N PRO A 122 -3.72 18.23 7.01
CA PRO A 122 -3.56 19.51 6.32
C PRO A 122 -4.36 20.55 7.12
N ARG A 123 -3.77 21.72 7.37
CA ARG A 123 -4.38 22.86 8.07
C ARG A 123 -5.92 22.80 8.03
N ARG A 124 -6.53 22.58 9.21
CA ARG A 124 -7.98 22.65 9.49
C ARG A 124 -8.82 21.44 9.00
N ARG A 125 -8.86 20.35 9.78
CA ARG A 125 -10.11 19.62 10.09
C ARG A 125 -9.92 18.58 11.21
N ASN A 126 -10.95 18.44 12.03
CA ASN A 126 -11.00 17.62 13.24
C ASN A 126 -10.82 16.13 12.93
N ILE A 127 -9.84 15.50 13.61
CA ILE A 127 -9.38 14.12 13.38
C ILE A 127 -10.38 13.04 13.84
N LYS A 128 -11.33 13.38 14.69
CA LYS A 128 -12.28 12.41 15.29
C LYS A 128 -13.32 11.92 14.30
N THR A 129 -13.76 12.75 13.36
CA THR A 129 -14.89 12.45 12.48
C THR A 129 -14.51 11.58 11.28
N ALA A 130 -13.26 11.64 10.80
CA ALA A 130 -12.82 10.92 9.60
C ALA A 130 -12.32 9.49 9.89
N ARG A 131 -11.85 9.21 11.12
CA ARG A 131 -11.21 7.93 11.49
C ARG A 131 -12.19 6.79 11.76
N MET A 132 -13.31 7.07 12.44
CA MET A 132 -14.28 6.04 12.85
C MET A 132 -14.85 5.18 11.71
N PRO A 133 -15.28 5.75 10.56
CA PRO A 133 -15.84 4.93 9.49
C PRO A 133 -14.77 4.05 8.78
N ILE A 134 -13.53 4.52 8.64
CA ILE A 134 -12.46 3.73 7.99
C ILE A 134 -11.90 2.66 8.93
N LEU A 135 -11.67 2.98 10.22
CA LEU A 135 -11.19 1.99 11.19
C LEU A 135 -12.15 0.80 11.32
N ARG A 136 -13.46 1.04 11.35
CA ARG A 136 -14.47 -0.03 11.35
C ARG A 136 -14.39 -0.90 10.08
N TRP A 137 -13.93 -0.33 8.96
CA TRP A 137 -13.75 -1.03 7.68
C TRP A 137 -12.44 -1.84 7.62
N CYS A 138 -11.34 -1.35 8.19
CA CYS A 138 -10.04 -2.05 8.17
C CYS A 138 -9.91 -3.09 9.28
N VAL A 139 -10.36 -2.78 10.50
CA VAL A 139 -10.05 -3.59 11.69
C VAL A 139 -10.86 -4.89 11.73
N LYS A 140 -12.16 -4.85 11.38
CA LYS A 140 -13.02 -6.03 11.52
C LYS A 140 -12.61 -7.20 10.60
N PRO A 141 -12.34 -7.00 9.29
CA PRO A 141 -11.87 -8.08 8.43
C PRO A 141 -10.46 -8.59 8.80
N CYS A 142 -9.57 -7.71 9.29
CA CYS A 142 -8.22 -8.07 9.70
C CYS A 142 -8.22 -8.98 10.94
N CYS A 143 -9.01 -8.64 11.97
CA CYS A 143 -9.21 -9.52 13.13
C CYS A 143 -9.85 -10.87 12.74
N ASP A 144 -10.82 -10.84 11.81
CA ASP A 144 -11.50 -12.06 11.36
C ASP A 144 -10.57 -12.95 10.49
N ALA A 145 -9.55 -12.40 9.81
CA ALA A 145 -8.56 -13.16 9.03
C ALA A 145 -7.53 -13.88 9.92
N VAL A 146 -7.02 -13.20 10.95
CA VAL A 146 -6.10 -13.80 11.95
C VAL A 146 -6.76 -14.97 12.68
N GLY A 147 -8.08 -14.94 12.90
CA GLY A 147 -8.83 -16.01 13.55
C GLY A 147 -9.15 -17.23 12.67
N ARG A 148 -8.95 -17.15 11.34
CA ARG A 148 -9.28 -18.24 10.39
C ARG A 148 -8.08 -19.08 9.97
N GLY A 149 -6.86 -18.71 10.40
CA GLY A 149 -5.61 -19.39 10.03
C GLY A 149 -4.92 -20.20 11.14
N ALA A 150 -5.52 -20.30 12.32
CA ALA A 150 -5.05 -21.23 13.36
C ALA A 150 -5.68 -22.61 13.11
N VAL A 151 -5.03 -23.41 12.26
CA VAL A 151 -5.14 -24.87 12.27
C VAL A 151 -4.07 -25.40 13.23
#